data_AF-A0A7S1GQX4-F1
#
_entry.id   AF-A0A7S1GQX4-F1
#
_cell.length_a   1.000
_cell.length_b   1.000
_cell.length_c   1.000
_cell.angle_alpha   90.00
_cell.angle_beta   90.00
_cell.angle_gamma   90.00
#
_symmetry.space_group_name_H-M   'P 1'
#
loop_
_entity.id
_entity.type
_entity.pdbx_description
1 polymer ?
#
loop_
_entity_poly.entity_id
_entity_poly.type
_entity_poly.pdbx_seq_one_letter_code
_entity_poly.pdbx_strand_id
1 'polypeptide(L)'
;ANAGPDKNGNQLSLKHRVCDILEEQSALPSLLLTLLVSLETPSIVTQNYDQLTEQAVANQNIAEQERLRSRDEQRIPKTLSVFPHKPVKGASQWLLHMHGCTSHPERIVLTKQDYDQRKDILGGLVQANLMTAHLLFCGFSLTDPNYLRIVQEVREAINPPSS
;
A
#
# COMPACT_ATOMS: atom_id res chain seq x y z
N ALA A 1 -19.07 -11.19 -12.81
CA ALA A 1 -20.34 -10.43 -12.74
C ALA A 1 -20.19 -9.21 -13.64
N ASN A 2 -20.94 -9.14 -14.75
CA ASN A 2 -20.85 -8.01 -15.69
C ASN A 2 -21.65 -6.85 -15.12
N ALA A 3 -20.95 -5.76 -14.84
CA ALA A 3 -21.53 -4.50 -14.39
C ALA A 3 -21.83 -3.62 -15.64
N GLY A 4 -22.88 -2.78 -15.58
CA GLY A 4 -23.33 -1.95 -16.70
C GLY A 4 -22.27 -0.97 -17.24
N PRO A 5 -22.54 -0.34 -18.41
CA PRO A 5 -21.56 0.42 -19.19
C PRO A 5 -21.04 1.67 -18.48
N ASP A 6 -19.85 2.13 -18.88
CA ASP A 6 -19.20 3.35 -18.40
C ASP A 6 -19.76 4.63 -19.04
N LYS A 7 -19.19 5.78 -18.68
CA LYS A 7 -19.59 7.12 -19.15
C LYS A 7 -19.47 7.28 -20.68
N ASN A 8 -18.74 6.39 -21.35
CA ASN A 8 -18.50 6.35 -22.79
C ASN A 8 -19.23 5.20 -23.50
N GLY A 9 -20.06 4.43 -22.80
CA GLY A 9 -20.82 3.30 -23.35
C GLY A 9 -20.04 1.98 -23.45
N ASN A 10 -18.81 1.92 -22.94
CA ASN A 10 -18.00 0.70 -22.93
C ASN A 10 -18.30 -0.15 -21.69
N GLN A 11 -18.33 -1.47 -21.88
CA GLN A 11 -18.58 -2.42 -20.79
C GLN A 11 -17.32 -2.57 -19.92
N LEU A 12 -17.15 -1.69 -18.94
CA LEU A 12 -16.03 -1.78 -17.99
C LEU A 12 -16.24 -2.96 -17.03
N SER A 13 -15.15 -3.68 -16.76
CA SER A 13 -15.14 -4.67 -15.67
C SER A 13 -15.46 -3.98 -14.33
N LEU A 14 -16.04 -4.74 -13.38
CA LEU A 14 -16.31 -4.24 -12.02
C LEU A 14 -15.09 -3.56 -11.39
N LYS A 15 -13.89 -4.13 -11.61
CA LYS A 15 -12.65 -3.58 -11.06
C LYS A 15 -12.36 -2.16 -11.55
N HIS A 16 -12.53 -1.92 -12.85
CA HIS A 16 -12.33 -0.59 -13.44
C HIS A 16 -13.31 0.42 -12.87
N ARG A 17 -14.60 0.06 -12.77
CA ARG A 17 -15.61 0.95 -12.18
C ARG A 17 -15.32 1.32 -10.73
N VAL A 18 -14.80 0.37 -9.94
CA VAL A 18 -14.40 0.65 -8.55
C VAL A 18 -13.21 1.61 -8.53
N CYS A 19 -12.20 1.40 -9.38
CA CYS A 19 -11.07 2.33 -9.50
C CYS A 19 -11.52 3.74 -9.88
N ASP A 20 -12.40 3.88 -10.89
CA ASP A 20 -12.91 5.19 -11.31
C ASP A 20 -13.59 5.95 -10.16
N ILE A 21 -14.43 5.26 -9.38
CA ILE A 21 -15.12 5.86 -8.22
C ILE A 21 -14.12 6.29 -7.14
N LEU A 22 -13.10 5.47 -6.87
CA LEU A 22 -12.08 5.77 -5.87
C LEU A 22 -11.18 6.93 -6.31
N GLU A 23 -10.86 7.02 -7.60
CA GLU A 23 -10.05 8.11 -8.16
C GLU A 23 -10.81 9.43 -8.21
N GLU A 24 -12.11 9.41 -8.52
CA GLU A 24 -12.96 10.60 -8.45
C GLU A 24 -13.09 11.17 -7.03
N GLN A 25 -12.94 10.31 -6.02
CA GLN A 25 -12.95 10.69 -4.60
C GLN A 25 -11.55 10.93 -4.04
N SER A 26 -10.50 10.68 -4.81
CA SER A 26 -9.13 10.73 -4.30
C SER A 26 -8.74 12.15 -3.92
N ALA A 27 -8.59 12.34 -2.62
CA ALA A 27 -8.22 13.61 -1.98
C ALA A 27 -6.69 13.77 -1.93
N LEU A 28 -6.22 14.89 -1.37
CA LEU A 28 -4.81 15.02 -0.99
C LEU A 28 -4.46 14.07 0.17
N PRO A 29 -3.18 13.68 0.34
CA PRO A 29 -2.75 12.92 1.50
C PRO A 29 -3.14 13.64 2.80
N SER A 30 -3.73 12.91 3.74
CA SER A 30 -4.11 13.47 5.03
C SER A 30 -2.89 13.87 5.86
N LEU A 31 -3.10 14.73 6.86
CA LEU A 31 -2.05 15.09 7.81
C LEU A 31 -1.47 13.85 8.50
N LEU A 32 -2.32 12.91 8.91
CA LEU A 32 -1.90 11.65 9.53
C LEU A 32 -0.95 10.87 8.61
N LEU A 33 -1.34 10.67 7.35
CA LEU A 33 -0.52 9.94 6.38
C LEU A 33 0.82 10.66 6.14
N THR A 34 0.79 11.99 6.05
CA THR A 34 2.00 12.81 5.88
C THR A 34 2.94 12.68 7.07
N LEU A 35 2.42 12.65 8.30
CA LEU A 35 3.22 12.43 9.51
C LEU A 35 3.79 11.02 9.58
N LEU A 36 3.01 9.99 9.20
CA LEU A 36 3.48 8.61 9.16
C LEU A 36 4.62 8.42 8.15
N VAL A 37 4.50 9.02 6.97
CA VAL A 37 5.57 9.01 5.95
C VAL A 37 6.78 9.82 6.41
N SER A 38 6.57 10.82 7.26
CA SER A 38 7.67 11.60 7.83
C SER A 38 8.54 10.80 8.79
N LEU A 39 8.01 9.71 9.36
CA LEU A 39 8.82 8.73 10.07
C LEU A 39 9.85 8.11 9.11
N GLU A 40 11.03 7.77 9.61
CA GLU A 40 12.06 7.06 8.84
C GLU A 40 11.73 5.56 8.74
N THR A 41 10.52 5.26 8.28
CA THR A 41 10.03 3.89 8.15
C THR A 41 10.56 3.26 6.86
N PRO A 42 11.34 2.16 6.92
CA PRO A 42 11.90 1.53 5.73
C PRO A 42 10.85 0.81 4.87
N SER A 43 9.69 0.51 5.46
CA SER A 43 8.64 -0.27 4.83
C SER A 43 7.25 0.23 5.18
N ILE A 44 6.36 0.29 4.20
CA ILE A 44 4.93 0.53 4.39
C ILE A 44 4.15 -0.58 3.69
N VAL A 45 3.11 -1.07 4.35
CA VAL A 45 2.16 -2.04 3.78
C VAL A 45 0.78 -1.40 3.86
N THR A 46 0.05 -1.40 2.74
CA THR A 46 -1.29 -0.83 2.67
C THR A 46 -2.27 -1.79 2.01
N GLN A 47 -3.51 -1.76 2.48
CA GLN A 47 -4.65 -2.41 1.83
C GLN A 47 -5.48 -1.42 1.00
N ASN A 48 -5.13 -0.13 1.05
CA ASN A 48 -5.77 0.90 0.26
C ASN A 48 -5.37 0.76 -1.21
N TYR A 49 -6.30 1.12 -2.10
CA TYR A 49 -6.09 1.06 -3.55
C TYR A 49 -5.50 2.37 -4.12
N ASP A 50 -5.70 3.49 -3.42
CA ASP A 50 -5.24 4.82 -3.85
C ASP A 50 -3.70 4.95 -3.85
N GLN A 51 -3.21 6.07 -4.39
CA GLN A 51 -1.77 6.39 -4.46
C GLN A 51 -1.35 7.47 -3.44
N LEU A 52 -2.12 7.67 -2.36
CA LEU A 52 -1.88 8.78 -1.43
C LEU A 52 -0.60 8.60 -0.63
N THR A 53 -0.15 7.37 -0.43
CA THR A 53 1.12 7.10 0.26
C THR A 53 2.30 7.53 -0.61
N GLU A 54 2.27 7.19 -1.90
CA GLU A 54 3.28 7.61 -2.87
C GLU A 54 3.31 9.13 -3.02
N GLN A 55 2.14 9.77 -3.09
CA GLN A 55 2.02 11.22 -3.13
C GLN A 55 2.57 11.86 -1.86
N ALA A 56 2.31 11.30 -0.66
CA ALA A 56 2.87 11.81 0.59
C ALA A 56 4.41 11.73 0.62
N VAL A 57 5.00 10.63 0.12
CA VAL A 57 6.46 10.49 0.01
C VAL A 57 7.03 11.51 -0.97
N ALA A 58 6.37 11.72 -2.12
CA ALA A 58 6.78 12.73 -3.09
C ALA A 58 6.72 14.15 -2.49
N ASN A 59 5.63 14.48 -1.79
CA ASN A 59 5.45 15.76 -1.12
C ASN A 59 6.51 15.99 -0.04
N GLN A 60 6.87 14.96 0.72
CA GLN A 60 7.94 15.05 1.72
C GLN A 60 9.29 15.39 1.07
N ASN A 61 9.64 14.74 -0.05
CA ASN A 61 10.88 15.02 -0.76
C ASN A 61 10.93 16.46 -1.27
N ILE A 62 9.81 16.99 -1.79
CA ILE A 62 9.72 18.39 -2.23
C ILE A 62 9.94 19.33 -1.02
N ALA A 63 9.24 19.10 0.09
CA ALA A 63 9.35 19.94 1.28
C ALA A 63 10.77 19.93 1.88
N GLU A 64 11.41 18.76 1.94
CA GLU A 64 12.79 18.61 2.39
C GLU A 64 13.77 19.34 1.47
N GLN A 65 13.60 19.22 0.15
CA GLN A 65 14.46 19.90 -0.81
C GLN A 65 14.38 21.44 -0.66
N GLU A 66 13.18 22.00 -0.51
CA GLU A 66 13.01 23.44 -0.29
C GLU A 66 13.62 23.90 1.06
N ARG A 67 13.45 23.09 2.12
CA ARG A 67 14.06 23.37 3.43
C ARG A 67 15.59 23.41 3.34
N LEU A 68 16.20 22.46 2.62
CA LEU A 68 17.66 22.31 2.54
C LEU A 68 18.31 23.37 1.65
N ARG A 69 17.63 23.83 0.59
CA ARG A 69 18.07 24.98 -0.22
C ARG A 69 18.32 26.23 0.60
N SER A 70 17.57 26.43 1.69
CA SER A 70 17.75 27.57 2.59
C SER A 70 18.96 27.46 3.53
N ARG A 71 19.63 26.29 3.57
CA ARG A 71 20.68 25.94 4.54
C ARG A 71 22.01 25.51 3.92
N ASP A 72 22.14 25.52 2.59
CA ASP A 72 23.29 24.96 1.86
C ASP A 72 23.61 23.50 2.26
N GLU A 73 22.61 22.76 2.73
CA GLU A 73 22.72 21.35 3.08
C GLU A 73 22.23 20.47 1.91
N GLN A 74 22.81 19.29 1.73
CA GLN A 74 22.33 18.31 0.75
C GLN A 74 21.89 17.03 1.46
N ARG A 75 20.68 16.56 1.15
CA ARG A 75 20.17 15.26 1.58
C ARG A 75 19.69 14.48 0.37
N ILE A 76 19.96 13.19 0.37
CA ILE A 76 19.50 12.29 -0.69
C ILE A 76 17.98 12.13 -0.52
N PRO A 77 17.16 12.45 -1.55
CA PRO A 77 15.72 12.25 -1.49
C PRO A 77 15.37 10.79 -1.23
N LYS A 78 14.28 10.54 -0.50
CA LYS A 78 13.77 9.17 -0.32
C LYS A 78 13.40 8.60 -1.68
N THR A 79 13.91 7.41 -1.97
CA THR A 79 13.51 6.62 -3.13
C THR A 79 12.52 5.56 -2.68
N LEU A 80 11.44 5.41 -3.45
CA LEU A 80 10.32 4.52 -3.12
C LEU A 80 10.21 3.39 -4.15
N SER A 81 10.26 2.14 -3.68
CA SER A 81 9.91 0.96 -4.46
C SER A 81 8.47 0.55 -4.19
N VAL A 82 7.61 0.50 -5.20
CA VAL A 82 6.18 0.17 -5.04
C VAL A 82 5.93 -1.24 -5.55
N PHE A 83 5.51 -2.16 -4.68
CA PHE A 83 5.21 -3.55 -5.02
C PHE A 83 3.70 -3.77 -5.16
N PRO A 84 3.26 -4.60 -6.12
CA PRO A 84 4.04 -5.27 -7.17
C PRO A 84 4.29 -4.41 -8.45
N HIS A 85 3.83 -3.16 -8.46
CA HIS A 85 3.60 -2.41 -9.69
C HIS A 85 4.84 -1.71 -10.28
N LYS A 86 5.71 -1.15 -9.43
CA LYS A 86 6.87 -0.35 -9.82
C LYS A 86 8.05 -0.61 -8.86
N PRO A 87 8.64 -1.82 -8.92
CA PRO A 87 9.79 -2.15 -8.07
C PRO A 87 11.03 -1.33 -8.47
N VAL A 88 11.72 -0.78 -7.49
CA VAL A 88 12.96 -0.01 -7.67
C VAL A 88 14.04 -0.64 -6.82
N LYS A 89 15.08 -1.16 -7.47
CA LYS A 89 16.22 -1.79 -6.76
C LYS A 89 17.01 -0.71 -6.01
N GLY A 90 17.34 -0.99 -4.75
CA GLY A 90 18.10 -0.07 -3.91
C GLY A 90 17.32 1.13 -3.40
N ALA A 91 15.98 1.09 -3.48
CA ALA A 91 15.14 2.12 -2.89
C ALA A 91 15.33 2.18 -1.36
N SER A 92 15.40 3.38 -0.80
CA SER A 92 15.53 3.62 0.65
C SER A 92 14.28 3.20 1.42
N GLN A 93 13.14 3.14 0.75
CA GLN A 93 11.86 2.74 1.31
C GLN A 93 11.10 1.87 0.31
N TRP A 94 10.29 0.94 0.81
CA TRP A 94 9.35 0.20 -0.02
C TRP A 94 7.91 0.30 0.48
N LEU A 95 6.98 0.25 -0.47
CA LEU A 95 5.54 0.25 -0.27
C LEU A 95 4.95 -1.01 -0.91
N LEU A 96 4.14 -1.75 -0.18
CA LEU A 96 3.38 -2.89 -0.69
C LEU A 96 1.89 -2.57 -0.72
N HIS A 97 1.28 -2.59 -1.90
CA HIS A 97 -0.17 -2.61 -2.05
C HIS A 97 -0.68 -4.04 -2.02
N MET A 98 -1.23 -4.46 -0.89
CA MET A 98 -1.70 -5.84 -0.71
C MET A 98 -2.84 -6.19 -1.66
N HIS A 99 -3.77 -5.27 -1.86
CA HIS A 99 -4.94 -5.47 -2.71
C HIS A 99 -4.79 -4.88 -4.10
N GLY A 100 -3.56 -4.50 -4.49
CA GLY A 100 -3.29 -3.78 -5.72
C GLY A 100 -3.60 -2.28 -5.62
N CYS A 101 -3.49 -1.60 -6.76
CA CYS A 101 -3.59 -0.15 -6.87
C CYS A 101 -4.56 0.24 -7.98
N THR A 102 -5.25 1.38 -7.84
CA THR A 102 -6.18 1.90 -8.86
C THR A 102 -5.48 2.18 -10.19
N SER A 103 -4.18 2.49 -10.18
CA SER A 103 -3.36 2.61 -11.39
C SER A 103 -3.25 1.31 -12.22
N HIS A 104 -3.65 0.17 -11.66
CA HIS A 104 -3.65 -1.14 -12.31
C HIS A 104 -4.97 -1.89 -12.01
N PRO A 105 -6.12 -1.42 -12.55
CA PRO A 105 -7.44 -1.94 -12.20
C PRO A 105 -7.60 -3.44 -12.42
N GLU A 106 -6.93 -4.03 -13.40
CA GLU A 106 -6.98 -5.46 -13.69
C GLU A 106 -6.40 -6.32 -12.55
N ARG A 107 -5.51 -5.73 -11.74
CA ARG A 107 -4.76 -6.43 -10.68
C ARG A 107 -5.32 -6.21 -9.28
N ILE A 108 -6.35 -5.38 -9.10
CA ILE A 108 -6.92 -5.16 -7.77
C ILE A 108 -7.68 -6.40 -7.25
N VAL A 109 -7.69 -6.56 -5.94
CA VAL A 109 -8.32 -7.68 -5.24
C VAL A 109 -9.67 -7.22 -4.71
N LEU A 110 -10.78 -7.72 -5.28
CA LEU A 110 -12.13 -7.38 -4.82
C LEU A 110 -12.94 -8.62 -4.43
N THR A 111 -12.78 -9.71 -5.16
CA THR A 111 -13.60 -10.91 -5.01
C THR A 111 -12.87 -11.98 -4.20
N LYS A 112 -13.61 -12.91 -3.60
CA LYS A 112 -13.02 -14.06 -2.89
C LYS A 112 -12.02 -14.83 -3.77
N GLN A 113 -12.30 -14.96 -5.06
CA GLN A 113 -11.39 -15.61 -6.02
C GLN A 113 -10.07 -14.85 -6.17
N ASP A 114 -10.10 -13.51 -6.20
CA ASP A 114 -8.88 -12.69 -6.24
C ASP A 114 -8.04 -12.90 -4.97
N TYR A 115 -8.69 -13.00 -3.80
CA TYR A 115 -8.02 -13.27 -2.52
C TYR A 115 -7.36 -14.64 -2.50
N ASP A 116 -8.04 -15.67 -3.02
CA ASP A 116 -7.51 -17.04 -3.07
C ASP A 116 -6.25 -17.14 -3.96
N GLN A 117 -6.14 -16.31 -5.01
CA GLN A 117 -4.97 -16.29 -5.90
C GLN A 117 -3.76 -15.54 -5.33
N ARG A 118 -3.93 -14.74 -4.27
CA ARG A 118 -2.89 -13.83 -3.75
C ARG A 118 -2.37 -14.18 -2.35
N LYS A 119 -2.84 -15.29 -1.77
CA LYS A 119 -2.52 -15.71 -0.39
C LYS A 119 -1.01 -15.80 -0.12
N ASP A 120 -0.26 -16.37 -1.05
CA ASP A 120 1.14 -16.75 -0.80
C ASP A 120 2.11 -15.57 -0.80
N ILE A 121 1.84 -14.54 -1.61
CA ILE A 121 2.74 -13.37 -1.76
C ILE A 121 2.60 -12.41 -0.57
N LEU A 122 1.37 -12.29 -0.05
CA LEU A 122 1.03 -11.38 1.04
C LEU A 122 1.57 -11.88 2.39
N GLY A 123 1.54 -13.20 2.62
CA GLY A 123 2.09 -13.81 3.83
C GLY A 123 3.59 -13.58 3.97
N GLY A 124 4.39 -13.85 2.94
CA GLY A 124 5.85 -13.84 3.05
C GLY A 124 6.47 -12.48 3.39
N LEU A 125 6.02 -11.40 2.75
CA LEU A 125 6.54 -10.04 3.00
C LEU A 125 6.12 -9.50 4.37
N VAL A 126 4.88 -9.77 4.77
CA VAL A 126 4.36 -9.33 6.07
C VAL A 126 4.99 -10.14 7.21
N GLN A 127 5.16 -11.46 7.04
CA GLN A 127 5.87 -12.33 7.97
C GLN A 127 7.32 -11.88 8.17
N ALA A 128 8.06 -11.62 7.09
CA ALA A 128 9.44 -11.14 7.19
C ALA A 128 9.55 -9.85 8.00
N ASN A 129 8.64 -8.89 7.77
CA ASN A 129 8.58 -7.66 8.56
C ASN A 129 8.20 -7.90 10.02
N LEU A 130 7.26 -8.80 10.31
CA LEU A 130 6.87 -9.12 11.68
C LEU A 130 7.96 -9.81 12.48
N MET A 131 8.83 -10.56 11.82
CA MET A 131 10.00 -11.19 12.44
C MET A 131 11.16 -10.22 12.67
N THR A 132 11.26 -9.13 11.88
CA THR A 132 12.48 -8.29 11.84
C THR A 132 12.27 -6.83 12.22
N ALA A 133 11.02 -6.37 12.38
CA ALA A 133 10.70 -4.97 12.64
C ALA A 133 9.56 -4.80 13.66
N HIS A 134 9.54 -3.65 14.32
CA HIS A 134 8.39 -3.21 15.10
C HIS A 134 7.31 -2.66 14.17
N LEU A 135 6.09 -3.19 14.29
CA LEU A 135 4.97 -2.75 13.46
C LEU A 135 4.08 -1.71 14.15
N LEU A 136 3.70 -0.70 13.37
CA LEU A 136 2.62 0.24 13.69
C LEU A 136 1.44 -0.02 12.75
N PHE A 137 0.28 -0.32 13.31
CA PHE A 137 -0.97 -0.44 12.57
C PHE A 137 -1.77 0.85 12.70
N CYS A 138 -2.25 1.41 11.59
CA CYS A 138 -3.03 2.64 11.57
C CYS A 138 -4.17 2.54 10.56
N GLY A 139 -5.36 3.05 10.90
CA GLY A 139 -6.52 3.06 10.00
C GLY A 139 -7.25 1.72 9.87
N PHE A 140 -6.96 0.73 10.73
CA PHE A 140 -7.64 -0.56 10.75
C PHE A 140 -8.74 -0.58 11.82
N SER A 141 -9.87 -1.21 11.49
CA SER A 141 -10.77 -1.72 12.53
C SER A 141 -10.19 -3.03 13.08
N LEU A 142 -10.19 -3.23 14.40
CA LEU A 142 -9.83 -4.52 15.02
C LEU A 142 -10.76 -5.67 14.59
N THR A 143 -11.88 -5.35 13.95
CA THR A 143 -12.83 -6.31 13.39
C THR A 143 -12.64 -6.58 11.90
N ASP A 144 -11.65 -5.96 11.25
CA ASP A 144 -11.40 -6.19 9.83
C ASP A 144 -10.94 -7.65 9.60
N PRO A 145 -11.68 -8.44 8.80
CA PRO A 145 -11.34 -9.85 8.56
C PRO A 145 -9.96 -10.05 7.93
N ASN A 146 -9.50 -9.11 7.10
CA ASN A 146 -8.17 -9.15 6.48
C ASN A 146 -7.08 -8.90 7.52
N TYR A 147 -7.30 -7.96 8.45
CA TYR A 147 -6.40 -7.72 9.58
C TYR A 147 -6.28 -8.96 10.48
N LEU A 148 -7.41 -9.51 10.93
CA LEU A 148 -7.42 -10.69 11.81
C LEU A 148 -6.71 -11.87 11.16
N ARG A 149 -6.89 -12.03 9.85
CA ARG A 149 -6.24 -13.08 9.08
C ARG A 149 -4.72 -12.89 9.01
N ILE A 150 -4.23 -11.69 8.71
CA ILE A 150 -2.78 -11.40 8.66
C ILE A 150 -2.14 -11.67 10.03
N VAL A 151 -2.77 -11.21 11.11
CA VAL A 151 -2.28 -11.43 12.47
C VAL A 151 -2.26 -12.93 12.80
N GLN A 152 -3.26 -13.69 12.36
CA GLN A 152 -3.33 -15.14 12.56
C GLN A 152 -2.23 -15.87 11.78
N GLU A 153 -2.06 -15.58 10.49
CA GLU A 153 -1.02 -16.18 9.63
C GLU A 153 0.39 -15.91 10.18
N VAL A 154 0.59 -14.78 10.85
CA VAL A 154 1.87 -14.43 11.47
C VAL A 154 2.05 -15.14 12.81
N ARG A 155 1.01 -15.21 13.65
CA ARG A 155 1.07 -15.96 14.91
C ARG A 155 1.41 -17.42 14.68
N GLU A 156 0.83 -18.03 13.65
CA GLU A 156 1.11 -19.41 13.25
C GLU A 156 2.55 -19.59 12.75
N ALA A 157 3.09 -18.62 12.01
CA ALA A 157 4.48 -18.66 11.55
C ALA A 157 5.51 -18.50 12.68
N ILE A 158 5.20 -17.71 13.71
CA ILE A 158 6.09 -17.48 14.87
C ILE A 158 5.98 -18.62 15.89
N ASN A 159 4.80 -19.25 16.03
CA ASN A 159 4.58 -20.40 16.90
C ASN A 159 4.10 -21.60 16.05
N PRO A 160 4.99 -22.25 15.28
CA PRO A 160 4.62 -23.45 14.55
C PRO A 160 4.16 -24.51 15.56
N PRO A 161 3.07 -25.25 15.29
CA PRO A 161 2.61 -26.28 16.20
C PRO A 161 3.74 -27.28 16.46
N SER A 162 4.08 -27.45 17.73
CA SER A 162 5.05 -28.45 18.19
C SER A 162 4.64 -29.81 17.65
N SER A 163 5.50 -30.37 16.79
CA SER A 163 5.37 -31.70 16.19
C SER A 163 5.52 -32.80 17.25
#